data_AF-A0A955TBF7-F1
#
_entry.id   AF-A0A955TBF7-F1
#
_cell.length_a   1.000
_cell.length_b   1.000
_cell.length_c   1.000
_cell.angle_alpha   90.00
_cell.angle_beta   90.00
_cell.angle_gamma   90.00
#
_symmetry.space_group_name_H-M   'P 1'
#
loop_
_entity.id
_entity.type
_entity.pdbx_description
1 polymer ?
#
loop_
_entity_poly.entity_id
_entity_poly.type
_entity_poly.pdbx_seq_one_letter_code
_entity_poly.pdbx_strand_id
1 'polypeptide(L)'
;HARIPGLKAPLVAMGFSETGIDFDSRDGLPARLIFLILTPSGDNASQIEILADIARTFHLPPMVEKTLRVESLNELRALVKSEEHETDTKKVS
;
A
#
# COMPACT_ATOMS: atom_id res chain seq x y z
N HIS A 1 -1.33 -6.43 9.90
CA HIS A 1 -2.69 -5.88 10.03
C HIS A 1 -3.26 -6.31 11.38
N ALA A 2 -4.22 -5.57 11.94
CA ALA A 2 -4.86 -5.94 13.21
C ALA A 2 -6.28 -5.36 13.30
N ARG A 3 -7.11 -5.95 14.17
CA ARG A 3 -8.42 -5.42 14.52
C ARG A 3 -8.37 -4.77 15.89
N ILE A 4 -8.90 -3.56 15.99
CA ILE A 4 -8.81 -2.76 17.21
C ILE A 4 -10.22 -2.44 17.72
N PRO A 5 -10.63 -2.99 18.88
CA PRO A 5 -11.89 -2.63 19.52
C PRO A 5 -11.95 -1.12 19.83
N GLY A 6 -13.08 -0.48 19.56
CA GLY A 6 -13.27 0.95 19.80
C GLY A 6 -12.65 1.89 18.75
N LEU A 7 -11.97 1.36 17.72
CA LEU A 7 -11.51 2.16 16.60
C LEU A 7 -12.69 2.65 15.76
N LYS A 8 -12.71 3.94 15.41
CA LYS A 8 -13.86 4.58 14.75
C LYS A 8 -13.87 4.43 13.23
N ALA A 9 -12.70 4.27 12.62
CA ALA A 9 -12.52 4.13 11.18
C ALA A 9 -11.22 3.37 10.89
N PRO A 10 -11.08 2.73 9.72
CA PRO A 10 -9.82 2.12 9.31
C PRO A 10 -8.65 3.13 9.34
N LEU A 11 -7.48 2.67 9.78
CA LEU A 11 -6.23 3.41 9.73
C LEU A 11 -5.21 2.62 8.93
N VAL A 12 -4.50 3.31 8.04
CA VAL A 12 -3.38 2.76 7.28
C VAL A 12 -2.16 3.60 7.59
N ALA A 13 -1.09 2.94 8.01
CA ALA A 13 0.24 3.53 8.08
C ALA A 13 1.13 2.85 7.03
N MET A 14 1.94 3.66 6.36
CA MET A 14 2.91 3.19 5.39
C MET A 14 4.31 3.59 5.86
N GLY A 15 5.22 2.63 5.87
CA GLY A 15 6.61 2.80 6.26
C GLY A 15 7.55 2.45 5.11
N PHE A 16 8.67 3.16 5.07
CA PHE A 16 9.73 2.99 4.08
C PHE A 16 11.01 2.54 4.78
N SER A 17 11.72 1.59 4.17
CA SER A 17 13.07 1.20 4.57
C SER A 17 13.97 1.20 3.35
N GLU A 18 14.96 2.10 3.31
CA GLU A 18 15.93 2.20 2.22
C GLU A 18 16.74 0.91 2.04
N THR A 19 17.22 0.35 3.16
CA THR A 19 18.00 -0.89 3.17
C THR A 19 17.13 -2.15 3.21
N GLY A 20 15.83 -1.99 3.42
CA GLY A 20 14.89 -3.07 3.66
C GLY A 20 14.97 -3.65 5.07
N ILE A 21 13.98 -4.46 5.41
CA ILE A 21 13.83 -5.17 6.69
C ILE A 21 13.60 -6.65 6.38
N ASP A 22 14.26 -7.53 7.14
CA ASP A 22 13.94 -8.96 7.07
C ASP A 22 12.52 -9.19 7.59
N PHE A 23 11.65 -9.63 6.69
CA PHE A 23 10.22 -9.80 6.93
C PHE A 23 9.74 -11.22 6.60
N ASP A 24 10.68 -12.17 6.47
CA ASP A 24 10.41 -13.54 6.00
C ASP A 24 9.59 -13.56 4.69
N SER A 25 10.00 -12.69 3.76
CA SER A 25 9.33 -12.47 2.49
C SER A 25 9.39 -13.74 1.64
N ARG A 26 8.29 -14.05 0.92
CA ARG A 26 8.20 -15.26 0.07
C ARG A 26 9.22 -15.30 -1.07
N ASP A 27 9.69 -14.14 -1.51
CA ASP A 27 10.72 -13.97 -2.55
C ASP A 27 12.14 -13.97 -1.97
N GLY A 28 12.29 -14.03 -0.64
CA GLY A 28 13.57 -13.95 0.05
C GLY A 28 14.21 -12.54 0.05
N LEU A 29 13.50 -11.51 -0.42
CA LEU A 29 14.04 -10.15 -0.48
C LEU A 29 13.64 -9.33 0.77
N PRO A 30 14.51 -8.43 1.28
CA PRO A 30 14.13 -7.52 2.36
C PRO A 30 12.96 -6.63 1.96
N ALA A 31 11.95 -6.52 2.84
CA ALA A 31 10.80 -5.66 2.62
C ALA A 31 11.20 -4.19 2.75
N ARG A 32 10.96 -3.40 1.69
CA ARG A 32 11.26 -1.95 1.67
C ARG A 32 10.04 -1.06 1.84
N LEU A 33 8.86 -1.57 1.52
CA LEU A 33 7.59 -0.87 1.66
C LEU A 33 6.68 -1.70 2.56
N ILE A 34 6.26 -1.12 3.69
CA ILE A 34 5.51 -1.84 4.73
C ILE A 34 4.19 -1.12 4.97
N PHE A 35 3.10 -1.86 5.00
CA PHE A 35 1.77 -1.35 5.30
C PHE A 35 1.24 -1.95 6.60
N LEU A 36 0.84 -1.10 7.54
CA LEU A 36 0.06 -1.47 8.71
C LEU A 36 -1.38 -1.03 8.52
N ILE A 37 -2.28 -2.00 8.50
CA ILE A 37 -3.74 -1.78 8.38
C ILE A 37 -4.38 -2.13 9.72
N LEU A 38 -5.09 -1.17 10.29
CA LEU A 38 -5.88 -1.33 11.52
C LEU A 38 -7.35 -1.09 11.18
N THR A 39 -8.23 -2.05 11.51
CA THR A 39 -9.67 -1.92 11.25
C THR A 39 -10.51 -2.05 12.52
N PRO A 40 -11.70 -1.44 12.57
CA PRO A 40 -12.69 -1.70 13.62
C PRO A 40 -13.08 -3.19 13.64
N SER A 41 -13.36 -3.74 14.82
CA SER A 41 -13.66 -5.18 14.97
C SER A 41 -14.88 -5.67 14.18
N GLY A 42 -15.85 -4.79 13.88
CA GLY A 42 -17.06 -5.11 13.11
C GLY A 42 -16.95 -4.87 11.60
N ASP A 43 -15.82 -4.36 11.12
CA ASP A 43 -15.65 -3.94 9.73
C ASP A 43 -14.68 -4.87 9.00
N ASN A 44 -15.23 -5.97 8.48
CA ASN A 44 -14.47 -6.98 7.75
C ASN A 44 -14.25 -6.60 6.29
N ALA A 45 -15.21 -5.91 5.69
CA ALA A 45 -15.21 -5.60 4.27
C ALA A 45 -14.10 -4.60 3.93
N SER A 46 -13.99 -3.51 4.70
CA SER A 46 -12.98 -2.48 4.42
C SER A 46 -11.55 -2.99 4.56
N GLN A 47 -11.28 -3.99 5.41
CA GLN A 47 -9.94 -4.58 5.48
C GLN A 47 -9.52 -5.20 4.13
N ILE A 48 -10.42 -5.97 3.51
CA ILE A 48 -10.14 -6.68 2.26
C ILE A 48 -10.05 -5.69 1.09
N GLU A 49 -10.94 -4.70 1.06
CA GLU A 49 -10.90 -3.63 0.05
C GLU A 49 -9.59 -2.85 0.11
N ILE A 50 -9.17 -2.41 1.30
CA ILE A 50 -7.90 -1.70 1.50
C ILE A 50 -6.71 -2.56 1.06
N LEU A 51 -6.70 -3.85 1.43
CA LEU A 51 -5.64 -4.77 1.01
C LEU A 51 -5.60 -4.94 -0.52
N ALA A 52 -6.77 -5.07 -1.15
CA ALA A 52 -6.87 -5.24 -2.60
C ALA A 52 -6.39 -3.98 -3.33
N ASP A 53 -6.73 -2.79 -2.82
CA ASP A 53 -6.28 -1.52 -3.39
C ASP A 53 -4.78 -1.35 -3.23
N ILE A 54 -4.21 -1.59 -2.04
CA ILE A 54 -2.75 -1.57 -1.84
C ILE A 54 -2.07 -2.57 -2.78
N ALA A 55 -2.57 -3.80 -2.85
CA ALA A 55 -1.98 -4.82 -3.72
C ALA A 55 -2.03 -4.39 -5.18
N ARG A 56 -3.13 -3.78 -5.64
CA ARG A 56 -3.28 -3.27 -7.02
C ARG A 56 -2.35 -2.09 -7.29
N THR A 57 -2.28 -1.11 -6.40
CA THR A 57 -1.43 0.07 -6.60
C THR A 57 0.05 -0.31 -6.61
N PHE A 58 0.50 -1.21 -5.75
CA PHE A 58 1.93 -1.52 -5.56
C PHE A 58 2.36 -2.85 -6.19
N HIS A 59 1.61 -3.39 -7.16
CA HIS A 59 1.91 -4.70 -7.76
C HIS A 59 3.13 -4.70 -8.70
N LEU A 60 3.54 -3.52 -9.19
CA LEU A 60 4.63 -3.37 -10.16
C LEU A 60 5.90 -2.84 -9.48
N PRO A 61 7.08 -3.44 -9.75
CA PRO A 61 8.35 -2.95 -9.21
C PRO A 61 8.63 -1.47 -9.49
N PRO A 62 8.37 -0.92 -10.70
CA PRO A 62 8.54 0.51 -10.96
C PRO A 62 7.74 1.41 -10.02
N MET A 63 6.52 1.03 -9.65
CA MET A 63 5.69 1.84 -8.74
C MET A 63 6.30 1.85 -7.33
N VAL A 64 6.76 0.70 -6.83
CA VAL A 64 7.47 0.61 -5.54
C VAL A 64 8.76 1.45 -5.57
N GLU A 65 9.55 1.36 -6.65
CA GLU A 65 10.78 2.13 -6.79
C GLU A 65 10.56 3.65 -6.84
N LYS A 66 9.54 4.11 -7.58
CA LYS A 66 9.14 5.52 -7.58
C LYS A 66 8.70 5.95 -6.18
N THR A 67 7.90 5.13 -5.50
CA THR A 67 7.37 5.43 -4.16
C THR A 67 8.51 5.55 -3.14
N LEU A 68 9.58 4.76 -3.25
CA LEU A 68 10.73 4.85 -2.34
C LEU A 68 11.57 6.13 -2.52
N ARG A 69 11.35 6.90 -3.59
CA ARG A 69 12.08 8.15 -3.87
C ARG A 69 11.30 9.41 -3.52
N VAL A 70 10.04 9.27 -3.08
CA VAL A 70 9.21 10.44 -2.76
C VAL A 70 9.71 11.10 -1.49
N GLU A 71 9.84 12.42 -1.51
CA GLU A 71 10.36 13.20 -0.38
C GLU A 71 9.23 13.90 0.39
N SER A 72 7.99 13.81 -0.10
CA SER A 72 6.84 14.46 0.53
C SER A 72 5.54 13.68 0.36
N LEU A 73 4.60 13.91 1.29
CA LEU A 73 3.23 13.39 1.19
C LEU A 73 2.53 13.86 -0.08
N ASN A 74 2.80 15.08 -0.56
CA ASN A 74 2.18 15.61 -1.77
C ASN A 74 2.65 14.84 -3.02
N GLU A 75 3.94 14.54 -3.09
CA GLU A 75 4.52 13.75 -4.18
C GLU A 75 3.98 12.32 -4.19
N LEU A 76 3.94 11.67 -3.02
CA LEU A 76 3.30 10.36 -2.88
C LEU A 76 1.84 10.38 -3.37
N ARG A 77 1.07 11.40 -2.99
CA ARG A 77 -0.33 11.54 -3.41
C ARG A 77 -0.46 11.76 -4.92
N ALA A 78 0.45 12.50 -5.53
CA ALA A 78 0.48 12.70 -6.98
C ALA A 78 0.79 11.38 -7.71
N LEU A 79 1.79 10.64 -7.21
CA LEU A 79 2.21 9.36 -7.78
C LEU A 79 1.10 8.31 -7.73
N VAL A 80 0.41 8.15 -6.59
CA VAL A 80 -0.71 7.20 -6.47
C VAL A 80 -1.86 7.57 -7.41
N LYS A 81 -2.18 8.86 -7.56
CA LYS A 81 -3.23 9.34 -8.48
C LYS A 81 -2.91 9.12 -9.96
N SER A 82 -1.63 9.18 -10.36
CA SER A 82 -1.25 8.97 -11.76
C SER A 82 -1.43 7.51 -12.19
N GLU A 83 -1.22 6.55 -11.28
CA GLU A 83 -1.35 5.12 -11.58
C GLU A 83 -2.83 4.69 -11.68
N GLU A 84 -3.76 5.38 -10.99
CA GLU A 84 -5.21 5.17 -11.16
C GLU A 84 -5.67 5.44 -12.61
N HIS A 85 -5.02 6.35 -13.33
CA HIS A 85 -5.39 6.75 -14.70
C HIS A 85 -4.79 5.85 -15.80
N GLU A 86 -3.75 5.07 -15.50
CA GLU A 86 -3.12 4.15 -16.47
C GLU A 86 -3.83 2.78 -16.53
N THR A 87 -4.51 2.39 -15.46
CA THR A 87 -5.31 1.14 -15.43
C THR A 87 -6.59 1.20 -16.27
N ASP A 88 -7.13 2.38 -16.57
CA ASP A 88 -8.32 2.54 -17.43
C ASP A 88 -8.01 2.50 -18.94
N THR A 89 -6.80 2.87 -19.35
CA THR A 89 -6.43 2.89 -20.78
C THR A 89 -6.10 1.51 -21.34
N LYS A 90 -5.72 0.52 -20.50
CA LYS A 90 -5.44 -0.85 -20.95
C LYS A 90 -6.66 -1.78 -21.02
N LYS A 91 -7.86 -1.32 -20.66
CA LYS A 91 -9.10 -2.10 -20.76
C LYS A 91 -9.83 -1.93 -22.11
N VAL A 92 -9.31 -1.07 -22.99
CA VAL A 92 -9.83 -0.82 -24.35
C VAL A 92 -8.69 -0.94 -25.36
N SER A 93 -8.12 -2.14 -25.49
CA SER A 93 -7.33 -2.57 -26.65
C SER A 93 -7.35 -4.08 -26.75
#